data_AF-A0A6P6U039-F1
#
_entry.id   AF-A0A6P6U039-F1
#
_cell.length_a   1.000
_cell.length_b   1.000
_cell.length_c   1.000
_cell.angle_alpha   90.00
_cell.angle_beta   90.00
_cell.angle_gamma   90.00
#
_symmetry.space_group_name_H-M   'P 1'
#
loop_
_entity.id
_entity.type
_entity.pdbx_description
1 polymer ?
#
loop_
_entity_poly.entity_id
_entity_poly.type
_entity_poly.pdbx_seq_one_letter_code
_entity_poly.pdbx_strand_id
1 'polypeptide(L)'
;MSFSADVLDPNSKEVKELKDLIQMILELVGKPNLADFFPILKPFDPQRIRRDIKRGYDGLHSLIENNIDRRMKQRASSIERSGDFLDALLDHSEQYGPDELDRREVRLLLMDLFIGGTDTSSATVEWVMTELLHNPEKMAKVKQELCRKNWPRV
;
A
#
# COMPACT_ATOMS: atom_id res chain seq x y z
N MET A 1 -0.67 -6.28 8.60
CA MET A 1 -1.06 -7.03 7.38
C MET A 1 -0.04 -6.96 6.24
N SER A 2 1.01 -6.12 6.28
CA SER A 2 2.16 -6.22 5.34
C SER A 2 3.53 -6.13 6.03
N PHE A 3 3.68 -5.22 7.00
CA PHE A 3 4.81 -5.18 7.93
C PHE A 3 4.28 -5.10 9.37
N SER A 4 4.00 -6.23 10.01
CA SER A 4 3.20 -6.23 11.26
C SER A 4 3.92 -5.67 12.48
N ALA A 5 5.24 -5.48 12.45
CA ALA A 5 5.98 -4.92 13.57
C ALA A 5 5.82 -3.39 13.72
N ASP A 6 5.60 -2.64 12.63
CA ASP A 6 5.57 -1.17 12.64
C ASP A 6 4.19 -0.56 12.35
N VAL A 7 3.24 -1.37 11.88
CA VAL A 7 1.88 -0.92 11.53
C VAL A 7 1.02 -0.57 12.76
N LEU A 8 1.48 -0.87 13.97
CA LEU A 8 0.72 -0.58 15.20
C LEU A 8 0.83 0.88 15.65
N ASP A 9 1.77 1.67 15.11
CA ASP A 9 1.81 3.10 15.33
C ASP A 9 1.43 3.86 14.04
N PRO A 10 0.16 4.30 13.90
CA PRO A 10 -0.26 5.15 12.79
C PRO A 10 0.44 6.52 12.76
N ASN A 11 1.16 6.90 13.82
CA ASN A 11 2.02 8.09 13.87
C ASN A 11 3.50 7.78 13.61
N SER A 12 3.86 6.55 13.23
CA SER A 12 5.24 6.25 12.87
C SER A 12 5.64 7.07 11.65
N LYS A 13 6.89 7.54 11.67
CA LYS A 13 7.46 8.36 10.60
C LYS A 13 7.39 7.63 9.25
N GLU A 14 7.60 6.31 9.26
CA GLU A 14 7.62 5.45 8.08
C GLU A 14 6.22 5.31 7.44
N VAL A 15 5.17 5.12 8.25
CA VAL A 15 3.78 5.07 7.74
C VAL A 15 3.38 6.40 7.14
N LYS A 16 3.77 7.52 7.75
CA LYS A 16 3.51 8.85 7.20
C LYS A 16 4.25 9.07 5.88
N GLU A 17 5.53 8.72 5.81
CA GLU A 17 6.33 8.83 4.60
C GLU A 17 5.77 7.96 3.46
N LEU A 18 5.36 6.72 3.77
CA LEU A 18 4.68 5.83 2.83
C LEU A 18 3.40 6.48 2.27
N LYS A 19 2.55 7.01 3.16
CA LYS A 19 1.30 7.67 2.77
C LYS A 19 1.56 8.89 1.88
N ASP A 20 2.49 9.75 2.26
CA ASP A 20 2.83 10.96 1.53
C ASP A 20 3.36 10.62 0.11
N LEU A 21 4.18 9.58 -0.02
CA LEU A 21 4.68 9.10 -1.31
C LEU A 21 3.57 8.52 -2.19
N ILE A 22 2.70 7.66 -1.64
CA ILE A 22 1.58 7.07 -2.39
C ILE A 22 0.63 8.16 -2.86
N GLN A 23 0.28 9.11 -1.98
CA GLN A 23 -0.59 10.21 -2.33
C GLN A 23 0.01 11.09 -3.43
N MET A 24 1.30 11.42 -3.35
CA MET A 24 2.00 12.15 -4.41
C MET A 24 1.96 11.39 -5.76
N ILE A 25 2.18 10.08 -5.76
CA ILE A 25 2.12 9.26 -6.99
C ILE A 25 0.71 9.30 -7.57
N LEU A 26 -0.33 9.05 -6.77
CA LEU A 26 -1.72 9.00 -7.23
C LEU A 26 -2.20 10.36 -7.76
N GLU A 27 -1.84 11.45 -7.09
CA GLU A 27 -2.13 12.80 -7.57
C GLU A 27 -1.46 13.13 -8.92
N LEU A 28 -0.26 12.59 -9.17
CA LEU A 28 0.44 12.77 -10.44
C LEU A 28 -0.12 11.88 -11.55
N VAL A 29 -0.46 10.63 -11.21
CA VAL A 29 -1.08 9.67 -12.14
C VAL A 29 -2.48 10.14 -12.57
N GLY A 30 -3.24 10.76 -11.66
CA GLY A 30 -4.57 11.30 -11.95
C GLY A 30 -4.56 12.61 -12.77
N LYS A 31 -3.40 13.27 -12.94
CA LYS A 31 -3.30 14.51 -13.70
C LYS A 31 -3.23 14.22 -15.21
N PRO A 32 -4.02 14.93 -16.04
CA PRO A 32 -3.89 14.85 -17.48
C PRO A 32 -2.46 15.20 -17.93
N ASN A 33 -1.83 14.31 -18.69
CA ASN A 33 -0.47 14.47 -19.17
C ASN A 33 -0.46 14.61 -20.70
N LEU A 34 -0.05 15.78 -21.20
CA LEU A 34 0.06 16.12 -22.62
C LEU A 34 0.96 15.15 -23.38
N ALA A 35 1.99 14.59 -22.72
CA ALA A 35 2.87 13.61 -23.35
C ALA A 35 2.18 12.27 -23.66
N ASP A 36 1.06 11.96 -22.99
CA ASP A 36 0.27 10.76 -23.26
C ASP A 36 -0.66 10.95 -24.46
N PHE A 37 -1.11 12.19 -24.71
CA PHE A 37 -1.92 12.56 -25.88
C PHE A 37 -1.07 12.87 -27.13
N PHE A 38 0.12 13.46 -26.93
CA PHE A 38 1.02 13.89 -28.00
C PHE A 38 2.40 13.23 -27.83
N PRO A 39 2.64 12.07 -28.46
CA PRO A 39 3.88 11.29 -28.28
C PRO A 39 5.18 12.06 -28.56
N ILE A 40 5.13 13.08 -29.43
CA ILE A 40 6.29 13.94 -29.73
C ILE A 40 6.79 14.72 -28.50
N LEU A 41 5.93 14.93 -27.49
CA LEU A 41 6.27 15.63 -26.25
C LEU A 41 6.90 14.70 -25.19
N LYS A 42 6.86 13.36 -25.37
CA LYS A 42 7.37 12.38 -24.38
C LYS A 42 8.82 12.59 -23.96
N PRO A 43 9.77 12.93 -24.85
CA PRO A 43 11.16 13.15 -24.44
C PRO A 43 11.34 14.42 -23.59
N PHE A 44 10.46 15.41 -23.76
CA PHE A 44 10.58 16.71 -23.10
C PHE A 44 10.01 16.71 -21.69
N ASP A 45 8.99 15.86 -21.42
CA ASP A 45 8.28 15.81 -20.14
C ASP A 45 7.83 17.22 -19.68
N PRO A 46 7.00 17.92 -20.50
CA PRO A 46 6.73 19.35 -20.31
C PRO A 46 6.06 19.68 -18.98
N GLN A 47 5.28 18.74 -18.43
CA GLN A 47 4.60 18.88 -17.13
C GLN A 47 5.41 18.28 -15.97
N ARG A 48 6.59 17.71 -16.25
CA ARG A 48 7.45 17.01 -15.30
C ARG A 48 6.81 15.82 -14.57
N ILE A 49 5.62 15.38 -15.02
CA ILE A 49 4.85 14.30 -14.39
C ILE A 49 5.69 13.02 -14.35
N ARG A 50 6.38 12.67 -15.44
CA ARG A 50 7.20 11.45 -15.48
C ARG A 50 8.36 11.52 -14.47
N ARG A 51 9.05 12.66 -14.39
CA ARG A 51 10.16 12.86 -13.44
C ARG A 51 9.69 12.81 -11.98
N ASP A 52 8.55 13.40 -11.67
CA ASP A 52 8.06 13.46 -10.29
C ASP A 52 7.43 12.13 -9.84
N ILE A 53 6.75 11.41 -10.73
CA ILE A 53 6.31 10.03 -10.49
C ILE A 53 7.52 9.13 -10.21
N LYS A 54 8.60 9.25 -11.00
CA LYS A 54 9.83 8.49 -10.76
C LYS A 54 10.39 8.75 -9.36
N ARG A 55 10.44 10.01 -8.91
CA ARG A 55 10.90 10.35 -7.55
C ARG A 55 10.04 9.70 -6.47
N GLY A 56 8.72 9.67 -6.66
CA GLY A 56 7.81 8.97 -5.75
C GLY A 56 8.10 7.47 -5.68
N TYR A 57 8.25 6.83 -6.84
CA TYR A 57 8.61 5.42 -6.91
C TYR A 57 9.98 5.11 -6.31
N ASP A 58 10.99 5.97 -6.54
CA ASP A 58 12.34 5.80 -5.96
C ASP A 58 12.28 5.87 -4.41
N GLY A 59 11.45 6.76 -3.85
CA GLY A 59 11.19 6.84 -2.41
C GLY A 59 10.49 5.58 -1.87
N LEU A 60 9.41 5.16 -2.53
CA LEU A 60 8.66 3.96 -2.13
C LEU A 60 9.52 2.69 -2.21
N HIS A 61 10.33 2.58 -3.26
CA HIS A 61 11.30 1.51 -3.45
C HIS A 61 12.28 1.46 -2.27
N SER A 62 12.82 2.60 -1.87
CA SER A 62 13.77 2.69 -0.76
C SER A 62 13.14 2.27 0.56
N LEU A 63 11.91 2.69 0.85
CA LEU A 63 11.19 2.28 2.06
C LEU A 63 10.95 0.76 2.11
N ILE A 64 10.51 0.17 1.01
CA ILE A 64 10.24 -1.27 0.96
C ILE A 64 11.53 -2.08 1.04
N GLU A 65 12.60 -1.65 0.37
CA GLU A 65 13.89 -2.34 0.46
C GLU A 65 14.47 -2.29 1.87
N ASN A 66 14.39 -1.15 2.56
CA ASN A 66 14.80 -1.04 3.95
C ASN A 66 14.02 -2.02 4.85
N ASN A 67 12.73 -2.21 4.58
CA ASN A 67 11.89 -3.17 5.29
C ASN A 67 12.29 -4.62 5.02
N ILE A 68 12.54 -4.98 3.75
CA ILE A 68 13.03 -6.29 3.35
C ILE A 68 14.38 -6.57 4.04
N ASP A 69 15.34 -5.65 3.98
CA ASP A 69 16.65 -5.81 4.59
C ASP A 69 16.57 -5.98 6.11
N ARG A 70 15.72 -5.19 6.78
CA ARG A 70 15.48 -5.33 8.21
C ARG A 70 14.91 -6.71 8.54
N ARG A 71 13.95 -7.20 7.76
CA ARG A 71 13.36 -8.53 7.97
C ARG A 71 14.36 -9.65 7.74
N MET A 72 15.18 -9.57 6.70
CA MET A 72 16.23 -10.55 6.43
C MET A 72 17.26 -10.62 7.57
N LYS A 73 17.64 -9.47 8.15
CA LYS A 73 18.52 -9.41 9.33
C LYS A 73 17.88 -10.05 10.58
N GLN A 74 16.58 -9.83 10.79
CA GLN A 74 15.83 -10.44 11.88
C GLN A 74 15.81 -11.97 11.74
N ARG A 75 15.53 -12.48 10.53
CA ARG A 75 15.55 -13.91 10.22
C ARG A 75 16.93 -14.55 10.45
N ALA A 76 18.00 -13.88 10.01
CA ALA A 76 19.36 -14.35 10.24
C ALA A 76 19.75 -14.41 11.73
N SER A 77 19.07 -13.63 12.58
CA SER A 77 19.28 -13.61 14.03
C SER A 77 18.33 -14.55 14.78
N SER A 78 17.63 -15.44 14.07
CA SER A 78 16.63 -16.38 14.61
C SER A 78 15.52 -15.71 15.43
N ILE A 79 15.20 -14.46 15.13
CA ILE A 79 14.04 -13.77 15.70
C ILE A 79 12.77 -14.41 15.12
N GLU A 80 11.74 -14.56 15.94
CA GLU A 80 10.45 -15.13 15.53
C GLU A 80 9.86 -14.37 14.34
N ARG A 81 9.31 -15.13 13.38
CA ARG A 81 8.67 -14.56 12.19
C ARG A 81 7.44 -13.76 12.61
N SER A 82 7.21 -12.64 11.94
CA SER A 82 6.04 -11.77 12.17
C SER A 82 4.75 -12.38 11.62
N GLY A 83 4.83 -13.36 10.71
CA GLY A 83 3.67 -14.03 10.11
C GLY A 83 2.84 -13.10 9.21
N ASP A 84 3.47 -12.06 8.67
CA ASP A 84 2.82 -11.09 7.78
C ASP A 84 3.04 -11.41 6.29
N PHE A 85 2.49 -10.56 5.43
CA PHE A 85 2.58 -10.77 3.99
C PHE A 85 4.03 -10.75 3.47
N LEU A 86 4.90 -9.89 4.02
CA LEU A 86 6.32 -9.93 3.68
C LEU A 86 6.91 -11.30 4.06
N ASP A 87 6.57 -11.84 5.23
CA ASP A 87 7.05 -13.16 5.62
C ASP A 87 6.57 -14.26 4.68
N ALA A 88 5.31 -14.21 4.25
CA ALA A 88 4.77 -15.18 3.29
C ALA A 88 5.52 -15.14 1.94
N LEU A 89 5.84 -13.94 1.44
CA LEU A 89 6.60 -13.79 0.19
C LEU A 89 8.04 -14.29 0.33
N LEU A 90 8.71 -13.97 1.44
CA LEU A 90 10.07 -14.43 1.69
C LEU A 90 10.13 -15.95 1.91
N ASP A 91 9.15 -16.52 2.62
CA ASP A 91 9.05 -17.97 2.83
C ASP A 91 8.84 -18.72 1.51
N HIS A 92 8.06 -18.15 0.60
CA HIS A 92 7.88 -18.70 -0.74
C HIS A 92 9.17 -18.66 -1.55
N SER A 93 9.89 -17.51 -1.54
CA SER A 93 11.18 -17.36 -2.22
C SER A 93 12.24 -18.34 -1.67
N GLU A 94 12.29 -18.55 -0.35
CA GLU A 94 13.17 -19.52 0.31
C GLU A 94 12.83 -20.98 -0.08
N GLN A 95 11.53 -21.29 -0.23
CA GLN A 95 11.07 -22.65 -0.50
C GLN A 95 11.27 -23.09 -1.97
N TYR A 96 10.94 -22.22 -2.92
CA TYR A 96 10.91 -22.55 -4.35
C TYR A 96 12.11 -22.00 -5.14
N GLY A 97 12.89 -21.11 -4.52
CA GLY A 97 14.07 -20.51 -5.12
C GLY A 97 13.78 -19.22 -5.91
N PRO A 98 14.84 -18.50 -6.33
CA PRO A 98 14.72 -17.20 -6.98
C PRO A 98 14.16 -17.25 -8.40
N ASP A 99 14.09 -18.43 -9.03
CA ASP A 99 13.50 -18.58 -10.37
C ASP A 99 11.96 -18.47 -10.33
N GLU A 100 11.34 -18.73 -9.17
CA GLU A 100 9.88 -18.64 -8.98
C GLU A 100 9.46 -17.28 -8.41
N LEU A 101 10.21 -16.78 -7.42
CA LEU A 101 9.98 -15.46 -6.83
C LEU A 101 11.29 -14.84 -6.36
N ASP A 102 11.81 -13.89 -7.13
CA ASP A 102 13.04 -13.18 -6.76
C ASP A 102 12.76 -11.98 -5.84
N ARG A 103 13.83 -11.42 -5.26
CA ARG A 103 13.73 -10.23 -4.39
C ARG A 103 13.10 -9.03 -5.09
N ARG A 104 13.32 -8.87 -6.39
CA ARG A 104 12.73 -7.77 -7.17
C ARG A 104 11.22 -7.95 -7.30
N GLU A 105 10.74 -9.16 -7.51
CA GLU A 105 9.32 -9.49 -7.59
C GLU A 105 8.64 -9.33 -6.24
N VAL A 106 9.24 -9.79 -5.14
CA VAL A 106 8.77 -9.54 -3.76
C VAL A 106 8.54 -8.04 -3.55
N ARG A 107 9.53 -7.21 -3.91
CA ARG A 107 9.42 -5.75 -3.78
C ARG A 107 8.30 -5.17 -4.64
N LEU A 108 8.18 -5.59 -5.91
CA LEU A 108 7.15 -5.10 -6.81
C LEU A 108 5.75 -5.46 -6.29
N LEU A 109 5.55 -6.69 -5.81
CA LEU A 109 4.28 -7.12 -5.22
C LEU A 109 3.91 -6.29 -3.97
N LEU A 110 4.88 -5.95 -3.14
CA LEU A 110 4.66 -5.06 -2.00
C LEU A 110 4.27 -3.65 -2.45
N MET A 111 4.96 -3.10 -3.45
CA MET A 111 4.63 -1.78 -4.03
C MET A 111 3.19 -1.76 -4.56
N ASP A 112 2.80 -2.75 -5.35
CA ASP A 112 1.47 -2.86 -5.93
C ASP A 112 0.39 -3.00 -4.85
N LEU A 113 0.64 -3.81 -3.82
CA LEU A 113 -0.28 -3.97 -2.69
C LEU A 113 -0.54 -2.64 -1.98
N PHE A 114 0.51 -1.86 -1.70
CA PHE A 114 0.36 -0.59 -0.99
C PHE A 114 -0.33 0.47 -1.85
N ILE A 115 0.10 0.65 -3.10
CA ILE A 115 -0.50 1.65 -4.00
C ILE A 115 -1.97 1.31 -4.28
N GLY A 116 -2.24 0.06 -4.66
CA GLY A 116 -3.58 -0.37 -5.03
C GLY A 116 -4.53 -0.51 -3.84
N GLY A 117 -4.02 -0.94 -2.68
CA GLY A 117 -4.84 -1.23 -1.51
C GLY A 117 -5.25 0.01 -0.71
N THR A 118 -4.42 1.05 -0.64
CA THR A 118 -4.68 2.19 0.25
C THR A 118 -5.83 3.08 -0.26
N ASP A 119 -5.75 3.59 -1.48
CA ASP A 119 -6.70 4.59 -1.98
C ASP A 119 -8.08 3.97 -2.25
N THR A 120 -8.11 2.78 -2.85
CA THR A 120 -9.36 2.09 -3.21
C THR A 120 -10.18 1.69 -1.99
N SER A 121 -9.54 1.16 -0.95
CA SER A 121 -10.23 0.75 0.29
C SER A 121 -10.69 1.98 1.08
N SER A 122 -9.86 3.03 1.17
CA SER A 122 -10.22 4.29 1.84
C SER A 122 -11.42 4.96 1.16
N ALA A 123 -11.37 5.12 -0.16
CA ALA A 123 -12.47 5.68 -0.95
C ALA A 123 -13.75 4.85 -0.77
N THR A 124 -13.65 3.52 -0.79
CA THR A 124 -14.81 2.65 -0.57
C THR A 124 -15.47 2.88 0.78
N VAL A 125 -14.67 2.97 1.86
CA VAL A 125 -15.19 3.25 3.21
C VAL A 125 -15.82 4.63 3.28
N GLU A 126 -15.18 5.64 2.68
CA GLU A 126 -15.72 7.01 2.62
C GLU A 126 -17.08 7.04 1.91
N TRP A 127 -17.21 6.36 0.77
CA TRP A 127 -18.48 6.23 0.05
C TRP A 127 -19.55 5.48 0.84
N VAL A 128 -19.18 4.37 1.48
CA VAL A 128 -20.11 3.62 2.35
C VAL A 128 -20.63 4.52 3.47
N MET A 129 -19.75 5.24 4.16
CA MET A 129 -20.15 6.14 5.24
C MET A 129 -21.00 7.30 4.72
N THR A 130 -20.65 7.86 3.57
CA THR A 130 -21.42 8.91 2.89
C THR A 130 -22.83 8.43 2.58
N GLU A 131 -22.99 7.26 1.97
CA GLU A 131 -24.29 6.69 1.62
C GLU A 131 -25.12 6.38 2.87
N LEU A 132 -24.50 5.85 3.93
CA LEU A 132 -25.20 5.57 5.18
C LEU A 132 -25.67 6.86 5.89
N LEU A 133 -24.88 7.93 5.87
CA LEU A 133 -25.29 9.23 6.44
C LEU A 133 -26.45 9.86 5.67
N HIS A 134 -26.51 9.67 4.34
CA HIS A 134 -27.63 10.13 3.52
C HIS A 134 -28.89 9.26 3.66
N ASN A 135 -28.77 8.04 4.19
CA ASN A 135 -29.88 7.08 4.33
C ASN A 135 -30.03 6.59 5.79
N PRO A 136 -30.65 7.38 6.68
CA PRO A 136 -30.76 7.05 8.10
C PRO A 136 -31.43 5.70 8.40
N GLU A 137 -32.38 5.26 7.57
CA GLU A 137 -33.02 3.95 7.70
C GLU A 137 -32.04 2.79 7.47
N LYS A 138 -31.21 2.88 6.42
CA LYS A 138 -30.15 1.88 6.14
C LYS A 138 -29.13 1.86 7.28
N MET A 139 -28.71 3.03 7.78
CA MET A 139 -27.82 3.15 8.93
C MET A 139 -28.40 2.51 10.20
N ALA A 140 -29.69 2.72 10.49
CA ALA A 140 -30.36 2.11 11.64
C ALA A 140 -30.37 0.58 11.52
N LYS A 141 -30.65 0.05 10.34
CA LYS A 141 -30.62 -1.39 10.06
C LYS A 141 -29.22 -1.99 10.26
N VAL A 142 -28.18 -1.36 9.71
CA VAL A 142 -26.78 -1.81 9.89
C VAL A 142 -26.40 -1.85 11.36
N LYS A 143 -26.73 -0.81 12.13
CA LYS A 143 -26.49 -0.77 13.59
C LYS A 143 -27.23 -1.89 14.32
N GLN A 144 -28.50 -2.14 13.96
CA GLN A 144 -29.28 -3.22 14.54
C GLN A 144 -28.67 -4.60 14.24
N GLU A 145 -28.22 -4.83 13.00
CA GLU A 145 -27.57 -6.09 12.59
C GLU A 145 -26.26 -6.33 13.35
N LEU A 146 -25.44 -5.29 13.52
CA LEU A 146 -24.21 -5.34 14.32
C LEU A 146 -24.48 -5.68 15.79
N CYS A 147 -25.50 -5.06 16.40
CA CYS A 147 -25.91 -5.35 17.78
C CYS A 147 -26.46 -6.77 17.94
N ARG A 148 -27.20 -7.28 16.94
CA ARG A 148 -27.82 -8.62 16.98
C ARG A 148 -26.80 -9.74 16.87
N LYS A 149 -25.71 -9.56 16.12
CA LYS A 149 -24.71 -10.61 15.86
C LYS A 149 -23.77 -10.91 17.05
N ASN A 150 -24.00 -10.33 18.23
CA ASN A 150 -23.16 -10.52 19.42
C ASN A 150 -21.66 -10.31 19.09
N TRP A 151 -21.38 -9.29 18.28
CA TRP A 151 -20.01 -8.89 17.98
C TRP A 151 -19.33 -8.53 19.31
N PRO A 152 -18.13 -9.08 19.60
CA PRO A 152 -17.42 -8.73 20.84
C PRO A 152 -17.27 -7.22 20.88
N ARG A 153 -17.75 -6.60 21.96
CA ARG A 153 -17.50 -5.19 22.21
C ARG A 153 -15.99 -5.05 22.41
N VAL A 154 -15.32 -4.51 21.39
CA VAL A 154 -13.90 -4.16 21.42
C VAL A 154 -13.69 -2.99 22.37
#